data_AF-A0A9K3LG70-F1
#
_entry.id   AF-A0A9K3LG70-F1
#
_cell.length_a   1.000
_cell.length_b   1.000
_cell.length_c   1.000
_cell.angle_alpha   90.00
_cell.angle_beta   90.00
_cell.angle_gamma   90.00
#
_symmetry.space_group_name_H-M   'P 1'
#
loop_
_entity.id
_entity.type
_entity.pdbx_description
1 polymer ?
#
loop_
_entity_poly.entity_id
_entity_poly.type
_entity_poly.pdbx_seq_one_letter_code
_entity_poly.pdbx_strand_id
1 'polypeptide(L)'
;MSRDVKRNSNVLESSGEEEILSSSKKLKESSQTKNEKDSSDFSTGRQSGQPSFPNEYAGYSFQHDTSITTIDTLDLNSVCAETFFDRYIRKRKPCILNGLPPSGGKNKDDVPLNISRKLLEDLAGTKTIQVERRFNRTENFGQNRTAKRQVQLSISDFLKALLDHTDGDSTSTNTTKENELYYWSTQEDTDDPYNIPCRQLLDHGHIPENVPIAGNLILSSCNLWMGSSEDGASSGLHHDYHDNFYLLLQGTKRFRLFSPDCAPMLHVYGTIHHIYPNGRISYVGSEAREDGVPLDELKRVNDNNPQSDEDEEDDDEEEIVIGKGFDYVSDEEEDDTEFDENDQTDDFDEIMGVRTAGEGDELEEVNGSKIPHQGTVDDTHPDSFSVINPCEANQDALFKKFPEYKSCRQIVVELKAGQILYLPAGFFHEVTSYSNTNDSVQTNDMGNCHMALNYWYHPPDALGESDFGSPYKDDFWKKAP
;
A
#
# COMPACT_ATOMS: atom_id res chain seq x y z
N MET A 1 1.52 62.80 -19.39
CA MET A 1 2.57 63.81 -19.17
C MET A 1 2.54 64.22 -17.71
N SER A 2 3.62 63.95 -16.96
CA SER A 2 4.14 64.67 -15.75
C SER A 2 3.12 65.10 -14.66
N ARG A 3 3.30 64.83 -13.36
CA ARG A 3 4.53 64.72 -12.55
C ARG A 3 4.17 64.24 -11.13
N ASP A 4 5.08 63.47 -10.56
CA ASP A 4 5.32 63.26 -9.12
C ASP A 4 5.57 64.55 -8.32
N VAL A 5 5.29 64.54 -7.01
CA VAL A 5 6.14 65.03 -5.88
C VAL A 5 5.63 64.38 -4.57
N LYS A 6 6.28 63.35 -3.98
CA LYS A 6 7.34 63.36 -2.91
C LYS A 6 6.97 64.12 -1.61
N ARG A 7 6.78 63.42 -0.48
CA ARG A 7 7.74 63.05 0.61
C ARG A 7 8.11 64.19 1.60
N ASN A 8 7.87 63.92 2.90
CA ASN A 8 8.77 64.06 4.08
C ASN A 8 7.89 64.13 5.36
N SER A 9 7.93 63.23 6.35
CA SER A 9 8.98 62.70 7.25
C SER A 9 9.32 63.59 8.46
N ASN A 10 9.06 63.03 9.66
CA ASN A 10 9.87 63.09 10.90
C ASN A 10 9.83 64.41 11.73
N VAL A 11 9.90 64.49 13.08
CA VAL A 11 10.10 63.56 14.24
C VAL A 11 10.18 64.44 15.54
N LEU A 12 9.80 63.88 16.72
CA LEU A 12 10.12 64.27 18.14
C LEU A 12 9.56 65.63 18.68
N GLU A 13 9.21 65.86 19.96
CA GLU A 13 9.61 65.27 21.25
C GLU A 13 8.66 65.64 22.43
N SER A 14 8.74 64.82 23.49
CA SER A 14 8.23 64.80 24.89
C SER A 14 7.66 66.05 25.62
N SER A 15 6.74 65.83 26.59
CA SER A 15 6.96 66.08 28.05
C SER A 15 5.69 65.95 28.95
N GLY A 16 5.86 65.35 30.15
CA GLY A 16 5.13 65.56 31.42
C GLY A 16 3.73 64.92 31.59
N GLU A 17 3.57 63.79 32.29
CA GLU A 17 3.43 63.58 33.77
C GLU A 17 2.14 64.14 34.41
N GLU A 18 1.24 63.26 34.86
CA GLU A 18 0.81 63.18 36.28
C GLU A 18 -0.02 61.90 36.56
N GLU A 19 0.40 61.17 37.60
CA GLU A 19 -0.22 59.98 38.19
C GLU A 19 -1.43 60.34 39.07
N ILE A 20 -2.44 59.46 39.12
CA ILE A 20 -3.18 59.18 40.37
C ILE A 20 -3.41 57.66 40.51
N LEU A 21 -2.75 57.10 41.52
CA LEU A 21 -2.97 55.78 42.11
C LEU A 21 -4.39 55.64 42.71
N SER A 22 -4.97 54.43 42.61
CA SER A 22 -5.62 53.83 43.78
C SER A 22 -5.47 52.30 43.76
N SER A 23 -5.05 51.78 44.91
CA SER A 23 -4.56 50.42 45.13
C SER A 23 -5.68 49.44 45.44
N SER A 24 -5.46 48.14 45.15
CA SER A 24 -5.86 47.07 46.06
C SER A 24 -4.92 45.87 45.96
N LYS A 25 -4.56 45.37 47.13
CA LYS A 25 -3.45 44.47 47.45
C LYS A 25 -3.79 42.99 47.17
N LYS A 26 -2.75 42.28 46.72
CA LYS A 26 -2.32 40.90 47.05
C LYS A 26 -3.38 39.92 47.58
N LEU A 27 -3.45 38.77 46.92
CA LEU A 27 -3.25 37.46 47.54
C LEU A 27 -2.65 36.51 46.49
N LYS A 28 -1.43 36.03 46.79
CA LYS A 28 -0.81 34.87 46.14
C LYS A 28 -1.40 33.64 46.83
N GLU A 29 -2.16 32.85 46.10
CA GLU A 29 -2.39 31.45 46.44
C GLU A 29 -1.88 30.58 45.29
N SER A 30 -0.98 29.68 45.67
CA SER A 30 -0.46 28.60 44.88
C SER A 30 -1.54 27.55 44.70
N SER A 31 -2.07 27.44 43.49
CA SER A 31 -2.90 26.31 43.09
C SER A 31 -2.13 25.52 42.05
N GLN A 32 -1.44 24.47 42.51
CA GLN A 32 -1.08 23.33 41.67
C GLN A 32 -2.38 22.72 41.15
N THR A 33 -2.82 23.13 39.97
CA THR A 33 -3.76 22.34 39.18
C THR A 33 -2.93 21.27 38.47
N LYS A 34 -2.98 20.05 39.01
CA LYS A 34 -2.70 18.84 38.25
C LYS A 34 -3.54 18.90 36.97
N ASN A 35 -2.91 19.15 35.84
CA ASN A 35 -3.48 18.77 34.56
C ASN A 35 -3.35 17.24 34.50
N GLU A 36 -4.41 16.56 34.94
CA GLU A 36 -4.63 15.17 34.58
C GLU A 36 -4.66 15.12 33.05
N LYS A 37 -3.63 14.49 32.49
CA LYS A 37 -3.68 13.96 31.14
C LYS A 37 -4.86 12.99 31.12
N ASP A 38 -5.89 13.29 30.34
CA ASP A 38 -6.78 12.26 29.82
C ASP A 38 -5.97 11.39 28.86
N SER A 39 -5.11 10.53 29.41
CA SER A 39 -4.73 9.28 28.77
C SER A 39 -5.91 8.35 28.98
N SER A 40 -6.84 8.33 28.02
CA SER A 40 -7.82 7.26 27.94
C SER A 40 -7.04 5.95 27.76
N ASP A 41 -6.94 5.22 28.86
CA ASP A 41 -6.37 3.90 28.96
C ASP A 41 -7.07 2.99 27.93
N PHE A 42 -6.37 2.69 26.83
CA PHE A 42 -6.83 1.77 25.79
C PHE A 42 -6.76 0.35 26.35
N SER A 43 -7.74 -0.03 27.18
CA SER A 43 -8.05 -1.43 27.43
C SER A 43 -9.08 -1.91 26.41
N THR A 44 -8.63 -2.20 25.19
CA THR A 44 -9.42 -3.00 24.24
C THR A 44 -9.58 -4.41 24.80
N GLY A 45 -10.73 -5.03 24.54
CA GLY A 45 -11.05 -6.37 25.02
C GLY A 45 -9.99 -7.37 24.60
N ARG A 46 -9.22 -7.87 25.57
CA ARG A 46 -8.15 -8.87 25.37
C ARG A 46 -8.75 -10.26 25.18
N GLN A 47 -8.31 -10.97 24.14
CA GLN A 47 -8.10 -12.42 24.23
C GLN A 47 -6.62 -12.74 24.40
N SER A 48 -6.37 -13.79 25.17
CA SER A 48 -5.07 -14.36 25.49
C SER A 48 -4.42 -14.98 24.24
N GLY A 49 -3.27 -14.47 23.80
CA GLY A 49 -2.38 -15.21 22.88
C GLY A 49 -1.69 -14.39 21.80
N GLN A 50 -2.16 -13.20 21.44
CA GLN A 50 -1.42 -12.32 20.53
C GLN A 50 -0.39 -11.50 21.31
N PRO A 51 0.88 -11.44 20.88
CA PRO A 51 1.88 -10.58 21.53
C PRO A 51 1.39 -9.13 21.50
N SER A 52 1.51 -8.43 22.63
CA SER A 52 1.16 -7.01 22.68
C SER A 52 2.18 -6.22 21.89
N PHE A 53 1.81 -5.73 20.71
CA PHE A 53 2.61 -4.78 19.94
C PHE A 53 2.17 -3.34 20.22
N PRO A 54 3.06 -2.34 20.10
CA PRO A 54 2.68 -0.94 20.15
C PRO A 54 1.80 -0.57 18.94
N ASN A 55 0.68 0.09 19.21
CA ASN A 55 -0.14 0.72 18.19
C ASN A 55 -0.25 2.21 18.50
N GLU A 56 0.47 3.02 17.72
CA GLU A 56 0.59 4.46 17.90
C GLU A 56 -0.16 5.24 16.81
N TYR A 57 -0.97 4.57 15.98
CA TYR A 57 -1.65 5.20 14.86
C TYR A 57 -2.44 6.44 15.29
N ALA A 58 -2.09 7.58 14.70
CA ALA A 58 -2.65 8.89 15.04
C ALA A 58 -3.28 9.60 13.83
N GLY A 59 -3.40 8.90 12.71
CA GLY A 59 -3.96 9.42 11.47
C GLY A 59 -5.49 9.42 11.43
N TYR A 60 -6.02 9.67 10.24
CA TYR A 60 -7.46 9.66 9.99
C TYR A 60 -8.07 8.28 10.24
N SER A 61 -9.07 8.23 11.11
CA SER A 61 -9.87 7.03 11.36
C SER A 61 -11.35 7.36 11.18
N PHE A 62 -12.08 6.39 10.66
CA PHE A 62 -13.54 6.43 10.57
C PHE A 62 -14.18 5.34 11.42
N GLN A 63 -13.45 4.67 12.33
CA GLN A 63 -14.00 3.59 13.17
C GLN A 63 -15.02 4.11 14.17
N HIS A 64 -14.79 5.29 14.73
CA HIS A 64 -15.62 5.84 15.81
C HIS A 64 -16.60 6.92 15.36
N ASP A 65 -16.45 7.45 14.14
CA ASP A 65 -17.35 8.46 13.59
C ASP A 65 -18.27 7.87 12.52
N THR A 66 -19.47 7.48 12.95
CA THR A 66 -20.49 6.87 12.09
C THR A 66 -21.06 7.84 11.05
N SER A 67 -20.81 9.15 11.18
CA SER A 67 -21.24 10.14 10.19
C SER A 67 -20.42 10.10 8.89
N ILE A 68 -19.21 9.56 8.93
CA ILE A 68 -18.30 9.48 7.77
C ILE A 68 -18.67 8.30 6.88
N THR A 69 -19.58 8.46 5.93
CA THR A 69 -20.01 7.34 5.06
C THR A 69 -19.24 7.23 3.74
N THR A 70 -18.46 8.25 3.39
CA THR A 70 -17.70 8.36 2.13
C THR A 70 -16.35 9.04 2.39
N ILE A 71 -15.42 8.91 1.44
CA ILE A 71 -14.19 9.71 1.43
C ILE A 71 -14.38 11.00 0.61
N ASP A 72 -13.50 11.98 0.81
CA ASP A 72 -13.55 13.24 0.08
C ASP A 72 -13.30 13.01 -1.41
N THR A 73 -13.92 13.83 -2.26
CA THR A 73 -13.63 13.94 -3.69
C THR A 73 -13.35 15.40 -4.02
N LEU A 74 -12.28 15.65 -4.75
CA LEU A 74 -11.85 16.98 -5.16
C LEU A 74 -11.32 16.96 -6.60
N ASP A 75 -11.33 18.09 -7.28
CA ASP A 75 -10.69 18.18 -8.60
C ASP A 75 -9.17 18.36 -8.43
N LEU A 76 -8.36 17.64 -9.21
CA LEU A 76 -6.90 17.65 -9.11
C LEU A 76 -6.31 19.08 -9.16
N ASN A 77 -6.89 19.93 -10.02
CA ASN A 77 -6.45 21.31 -10.22
C ASN A 77 -7.05 22.31 -9.21
N SER A 78 -7.89 21.87 -8.27
CA SER A 78 -8.54 22.74 -7.27
C SER A 78 -7.70 22.98 -6.02
N VAL A 79 -6.58 22.30 -5.87
CA VAL A 79 -5.72 22.34 -4.69
C VAL A 79 -4.25 22.31 -5.10
N CYS A 80 -3.38 23.02 -4.37
CA CYS A 80 -1.92 22.93 -4.55
C CYS A 80 -1.31 21.86 -3.64
N ALA A 81 -0.08 21.41 -3.94
CA ALA A 81 0.59 20.34 -3.20
C ALA A 81 0.72 20.62 -1.69
N GLU A 82 1.02 21.86 -1.29
CA GLU A 82 1.12 22.24 0.13
C GLU A 82 -0.22 22.10 0.87
N THR A 83 -1.30 22.64 0.30
CA THR A 83 -2.64 22.49 0.89
C THR A 83 -3.12 21.04 0.86
N PHE A 84 -2.76 20.26 -0.16
CA PHE A 84 -3.06 18.84 -0.22
C PHE A 84 -2.31 18.07 0.87
N PHE A 85 -1.03 18.36 1.06
CA PHE A 85 -0.24 17.80 2.14
C PHE A 85 -0.89 18.06 3.49
N ASP A 86 -1.33 19.30 3.74
CA ASP A 86 -1.94 19.67 5.01
C ASP A 86 -3.30 19.03 5.29
N ARG A 87 -4.09 18.82 4.24
CA ARG A 87 -5.45 18.29 4.38
C ARG A 87 -5.51 16.78 4.35
N TYR A 88 -4.61 16.14 3.60
CA TYR A 88 -4.70 14.73 3.28
C TYR A 88 -3.44 13.97 3.72
N ILE A 89 -2.25 14.33 3.23
CA ILE A 89 -1.03 13.56 3.49
C ILE A 89 -0.65 13.56 4.97
N ARG A 90 -0.49 14.73 5.61
CA ARG A 90 -0.11 14.82 7.03
C ARG A 90 -1.12 14.15 7.96
N LYS A 91 -2.40 14.13 7.54
CA LYS A 91 -3.52 13.59 8.31
C LYS A 91 -3.78 12.13 8.01
N ARG A 92 -3.05 11.53 7.07
CA ARG A 92 -3.24 10.16 6.60
C ARG A 92 -4.69 9.93 6.14
N LYS A 93 -5.28 10.90 5.43
CA LYS A 93 -6.69 10.87 5.01
C LYS A 93 -6.81 10.47 3.54
N PRO A 94 -7.45 9.34 3.19
CA PRO A 94 -7.67 8.95 1.81
C PRO A 94 -8.69 9.88 1.12
N CYS A 95 -8.52 10.06 -0.19
CA CYS A 95 -9.43 10.87 -1.02
C CYS A 95 -9.34 10.50 -2.51
N ILE A 96 -10.38 10.89 -3.26
CA ILE A 96 -10.39 10.82 -4.72
C ILE A 96 -10.04 12.18 -5.33
N LEU A 97 -9.14 12.18 -6.30
CA LEU A 97 -8.86 13.32 -7.18
C LEU A 97 -9.50 13.09 -8.54
N ASN A 98 -10.34 14.01 -9.02
CA ASN A 98 -10.85 14.00 -10.38
C ASN A 98 -9.81 14.62 -11.33
N GLY A 99 -9.50 13.91 -12.40
CA GLY A 99 -8.49 14.31 -13.37
C GLY A 99 -7.18 13.58 -13.17
N LEU A 100 -6.42 13.44 -14.26
CA LEU A 100 -5.08 12.88 -14.28
C LEU A 100 -4.06 13.99 -14.57
N PRO A 101 -2.83 13.89 -14.06
CA PRO A 101 -1.75 14.78 -14.48
C PRO A 101 -1.48 14.62 -15.98
N PRO A 102 -0.96 15.66 -16.65
CA PRO A 102 -0.50 15.54 -18.04
C PRO A 102 0.68 14.57 -18.15
N SER A 103 0.92 14.03 -19.34
CA SER A 103 2.12 13.22 -19.60
C SER A 103 3.39 14.09 -19.54
N GLY A 104 4.49 13.56 -18.99
CA GLY A 104 5.72 14.30 -18.68
C GLY A 104 6.68 14.60 -19.85
N GLY A 105 6.18 14.69 -21.09
CA GLY A 105 7.04 14.82 -22.27
C GLY A 105 7.72 16.18 -22.44
N LYS A 106 8.92 16.18 -23.03
CA LYS A 106 9.77 17.37 -23.32
C LYS A 106 9.08 18.45 -24.18
N ASN A 107 7.92 18.16 -24.76
CA ASN A 107 7.08 19.09 -25.50
C ASN A 107 5.82 19.43 -24.68
N LYS A 108 5.94 20.45 -23.83
CA LYS A 108 4.91 21.38 -23.30
C LYS A 108 3.47 20.87 -23.13
N ASP A 109 3.04 20.87 -21.87
CA ASP A 109 1.71 21.18 -21.30
C ASP A 109 0.45 20.71 -22.06
N ASP A 110 -0.40 19.94 -21.35
CA ASP A 110 -1.76 19.50 -21.71
C ASP A 110 -1.93 18.25 -22.61
N VAL A 111 -0.90 17.43 -22.82
CA VAL A 111 -1.11 16.10 -23.44
C VAL A 111 -1.80 15.18 -22.41
N PRO A 112 -3.00 14.64 -22.70
CA PRO A 112 -3.67 13.72 -21.78
C PRO A 112 -2.85 12.46 -21.60
N LEU A 113 -2.71 12.03 -20.34
CA LEU A 113 -2.12 10.74 -20.01
C LEU A 113 -2.94 9.61 -20.65
N ASN A 114 -2.35 8.98 -21.66
CA ASN A 114 -3.00 7.91 -22.41
C ASN A 114 -1.94 6.88 -22.85
N ILE A 115 -2.10 5.64 -22.39
CA ILE A 115 -1.22 4.52 -22.73
C ILE A 115 -2.01 3.59 -23.65
N SER A 116 -1.59 3.51 -24.91
CA SER A 116 -2.24 2.65 -25.91
C SER A 116 -1.52 1.31 -26.02
N ARG A 117 -2.20 0.30 -26.56
CA ARG A 117 -1.61 -1.03 -26.78
C ARG A 117 -0.40 -0.91 -27.69
N LYS A 118 -0.58 -0.24 -28.84
CA LYS A 118 0.48 -0.01 -29.81
C LYS A 118 1.70 0.67 -29.17
N LEU A 119 1.45 1.64 -28.27
CA LEU A 119 2.53 2.32 -27.56
C LEU A 119 3.35 1.34 -26.69
N LEU A 120 2.68 0.47 -25.94
CA LEU A 120 3.35 -0.55 -25.13
C LEU A 120 4.14 -1.55 -25.99
N GLU A 121 3.55 -2.00 -27.10
CA GLU A 121 4.23 -2.89 -28.05
C GLU A 121 5.47 -2.23 -28.68
N ASP A 122 5.34 -0.98 -29.14
CA ASP A 122 6.40 -0.23 -29.80
C ASP A 122 7.58 0.08 -28.85
N LEU A 123 7.30 0.41 -27.58
CA LEU A 123 8.33 0.82 -26.62
C LEU A 123 8.92 -0.33 -25.80
N ALA A 124 8.12 -1.34 -25.48
CA ALA A 124 8.49 -2.37 -24.52
C ALA A 124 8.02 -3.78 -24.90
N GLY A 125 7.49 -4.01 -26.10
CA GLY A 125 6.85 -5.28 -26.47
C GLY A 125 7.73 -6.54 -26.28
N THR A 126 9.05 -6.42 -26.46
CA THR A 126 9.99 -7.54 -26.26
C THR A 126 10.50 -7.68 -24.83
N LYS A 127 10.13 -6.79 -23.92
CA LYS A 127 10.51 -6.88 -22.50
C LYS A 127 9.70 -7.99 -21.85
N THR A 128 10.38 -8.79 -21.04
CA THR A 128 9.76 -9.83 -20.24
C THR A 128 9.23 -9.23 -18.95
N ILE A 129 8.05 -9.66 -18.55
CA ILE A 129 7.38 -9.28 -17.32
C ILE A 129 6.88 -10.55 -16.65
N GLN A 130 6.90 -10.59 -15.33
CA GLN A 130 6.14 -11.58 -14.59
C GLN A 130 4.66 -11.20 -14.63
N VAL A 131 3.79 -12.18 -14.76
CA VAL A 131 2.34 -12.00 -14.69
C VAL A 131 1.73 -13.10 -13.84
N GLU A 132 0.66 -12.75 -13.14
CA GLU A 132 -0.12 -13.72 -12.40
C GLU A 132 -1.17 -14.36 -13.31
N ARG A 133 -1.05 -15.67 -13.51
CA ARG A 133 -1.99 -16.55 -14.20
C ARG A 133 -2.96 -17.16 -13.20
N ARG A 134 -4.23 -17.12 -13.55
CA ARG A 134 -5.32 -17.83 -12.88
C ARG A 134 -5.91 -18.87 -13.81
N PHE A 135 -6.44 -19.94 -13.23
CA PHE A 135 -7.05 -21.03 -13.98
C PHE A 135 -8.57 -20.92 -14.05
N ASN A 136 -9.17 -20.04 -13.22
CA ASN A 136 -10.61 -19.80 -13.19
C ASN A 136 -10.97 -18.38 -12.70
N ARG A 137 -12.25 -18.01 -12.90
CA ARG A 137 -12.84 -16.71 -12.52
C ARG A 137 -13.08 -16.51 -11.02
N THR A 138 -12.94 -17.55 -10.19
CA THR A 138 -13.19 -17.49 -8.74
C THR A 138 -11.94 -17.27 -7.87
N GLU A 139 -10.75 -17.54 -8.39
CA GLU A 139 -9.49 -17.28 -7.69
C GLU A 139 -9.25 -15.78 -7.38
N ASN A 140 -8.48 -15.47 -6.33
CA ASN A 140 -8.04 -14.10 -6.05
C ASN A 140 -6.66 -13.85 -6.66
N PHE A 141 -6.36 -12.60 -7.02
CA PHE A 141 -5.00 -12.15 -7.36
C PHE A 141 -4.21 -11.81 -6.10
N GLY A 142 -2.88 -11.86 -6.18
CA GLY A 142 -1.94 -11.47 -5.12
C GLY A 142 -1.76 -12.50 -3.98
N GLN A 143 -2.59 -13.54 -3.94
CA GLN A 143 -2.57 -14.62 -2.95
C GLN A 143 -2.20 -15.95 -3.61
N ASN A 144 -1.48 -16.83 -2.90
CA ASN A 144 -0.98 -18.14 -3.36
C ASN A 144 0.06 -18.04 -4.48
N ARG A 145 1.24 -17.58 -4.07
CA ARG A 145 2.27 -17.21 -5.00
C ARG A 145 3.14 -18.43 -5.41
N THR A 146 2.66 -19.24 -6.35
CA THR A 146 3.34 -20.47 -6.83
C THR A 146 3.91 -20.33 -8.24
N ALA A 147 4.93 -21.12 -8.60
CA ALA A 147 5.52 -21.14 -9.95
C ALA A 147 4.50 -21.42 -11.07
N LYS A 148 3.40 -22.13 -10.77
CA LYS A 148 2.32 -22.37 -11.74
C LYS A 148 1.46 -21.13 -12.01
N ARG A 149 1.38 -20.22 -11.05
CA ARG A 149 0.60 -18.97 -11.13
C ARG A 149 1.45 -17.78 -11.49
N GLN A 150 2.75 -17.78 -11.20
CA GLN A 150 3.67 -16.72 -11.59
C GLN A 150 4.41 -17.14 -12.85
N VAL A 151 4.01 -16.57 -14.00
CA VAL A 151 4.62 -16.92 -15.29
C VAL A 151 5.26 -15.70 -15.92
N GLN A 152 6.35 -15.90 -16.66
CA GLN A 152 7.00 -14.83 -17.39
C GLN A 152 6.46 -14.78 -18.83
N LEU A 153 6.07 -13.59 -19.28
CA LEU A 153 5.62 -13.33 -20.66
C LEU A 153 6.33 -12.10 -21.21
N SER A 154 6.51 -12.03 -22.53
CA SER A 154 6.79 -10.74 -23.16
C SER A 154 5.57 -9.83 -23.05
N ILE A 155 5.76 -8.51 -22.99
CA ILE A 155 4.64 -7.56 -23.00
C ILE A 155 3.75 -7.79 -24.22
N SER A 156 4.32 -8.04 -25.40
CA SER A 156 3.55 -8.35 -26.60
C SER A 156 2.70 -9.62 -26.45
N ASP A 157 3.23 -10.68 -25.85
CA ASP A 157 2.49 -11.93 -25.62
C ASP A 157 1.39 -11.76 -24.58
N PHE A 158 1.65 -11.00 -23.52
CA PHE A 158 0.63 -10.64 -22.51
C PHE A 158 -0.51 -9.82 -23.13
N LEU A 159 -0.19 -8.78 -23.91
CA LEU A 159 -1.19 -7.94 -24.58
C LEU A 159 -2.02 -8.74 -25.59
N LYS A 160 -1.41 -9.72 -26.26
CA LYS A 160 -2.13 -10.66 -27.13
C LYS A 160 -3.06 -11.57 -26.32
N ALA A 161 -2.57 -12.15 -25.23
CA ALA A 161 -3.37 -13.01 -24.36
C ALA A 161 -4.61 -12.27 -23.81
N LEU A 162 -4.46 -11.00 -23.41
CA LEU A 162 -5.58 -10.17 -22.96
C LEU A 162 -6.71 -10.04 -24.00
N LEU A 163 -6.40 -10.02 -25.30
CA LEU A 163 -7.39 -9.87 -26.36
C LEU A 163 -8.03 -11.19 -26.78
N ASP A 164 -7.28 -12.27 -26.77
CA ASP A 164 -7.80 -13.60 -27.10
C ASP A 164 -8.94 -14.00 -26.13
N HIS A 165 -9.00 -13.42 -24.92
CA HIS A 165 -10.12 -13.57 -23.98
C HIS A 165 -11.33 -12.66 -24.23
N THR A 166 -11.23 -11.70 -25.17
CA THR A 166 -12.29 -10.73 -25.48
C THR A 166 -13.12 -11.11 -26.70
N ASP A 167 -12.57 -11.90 -27.61
CA ASP A 167 -13.29 -12.46 -28.75
C ASP A 167 -13.98 -13.76 -28.32
N GLY A 168 -15.18 -13.62 -27.76
CA GLY A 168 -16.05 -14.73 -27.38
C GLY A 168 -16.61 -15.52 -28.57
N ASP A 169 -15.75 -16.17 -29.37
CA ASP A 169 -16.20 -17.26 -30.24
C ASP A 169 -16.35 -18.53 -29.41
N SER A 170 -17.52 -18.65 -28.80
CA SER A 170 -17.99 -19.81 -28.00
C SER A 170 -18.10 -21.12 -28.81
N THR A 171 -17.40 -21.27 -29.94
CA THR A 171 -17.45 -22.45 -30.82
C THR A 171 -16.14 -23.23 -30.93
N SER A 172 -15.06 -22.79 -30.29
CA SER A 172 -13.79 -23.52 -30.26
C SER A 172 -13.76 -24.56 -29.13
N THR A 173 -13.63 -25.85 -29.47
CA THR A 173 -13.69 -26.98 -28.52
C THR A 173 -12.37 -27.26 -27.79
N ASN A 174 -11.53 -26.25 -27.52
CA ASN A 174 -10.25 -26.41 -26.82
C ASN A 174 -10.35 -25.92 -25.36
N THR A 175 -10.91 -26.78 -24.51
CA THR A 175 -11.43 -26.51 -23.16
C THR A 175 -10.41 -26.16 -22.06
N THR A 176 -9.11 -26.03 -22.33
CA THR A 176 -8.10 -25.79 -21.27
C THR A 176 -7.50 -24.39 -21.25
N LYS A 177 -7.45 -23.66 -22.38
CA LYS A 177 -6.88 -22.30 -22.45
C LYS A 177 -7.90 -21.17 -22.28
N GLU A 178 -9.20 -21.45 -22.44
CA GLU A 178 -10.26 -20.43 -22.49
C GLU A 178 -10.59 -19.78 -21.13
N ASN A 179 -10.17 -20.39 -20.01
CA ASN A 179 -10.45 -19.89 -18.66
C ASN A 179 -9.24 -19.27 -17.96
N GLU A 180 -8.10 -19.20 -18.64
CA GLU A 180 -6.92 -18.57 -18.06
C GLU A 180 -7.14 -17.06 -17.96
N LEU A 181 -6.76 -16.45 -16.85
CA LEU A 181 -6.80 -14.99 -16.72
C LEU A 181 -5.43 -14.51 -16.28
N TYR A 182 -4.97 -13.45 -16.93
CA TYR A 182 -3.66 -12.86 -16.66
C TYR A 182 -3.81 -11.49 -16.01
N TYR A 183 -3.04 -11.25 -14.95
CA TYR A 183 -2.92 -9.96 -14.30
C TYR A 183 -1.45 -9.59 -14.14
N TRP A 184 -1.09 -8.50 -14.78
CA TRP A 184 0.19 -7.85 -14.61
C TRP A 184 0.08 -6.87 -13.44
N SER A 185 0.79 -7.16 -12.36
CA SER A 185 0.91 -6.27 -11.20
C SER A 185 2.30 -6.27 -10.57
N THR A 186 3.27 -6.86 -11.27
CA THR A 186 4.65 -7.06 -10.82
C THR A 186 5.33 -5.74 -10.52
N GLN A 187 6.12 -5.78 -9.45
CA GLN A 187 6.83 -4.68 -8.86
C GLN A 187 8.23 -5.24 -8.69
N GLU A 188 9.12 -4.89 -9.61
CA GLU A 188 10.48 -5.40 -9.60
C GLU A 188 11.25 -4.65 -8.50
N ASP A 189 12.06 -5.37 -7.73
CA ASP A 189 12.98 -4.75 -6.79
C ASP A 189 14.22 -4.31 -7.57
N THR A 190 14.21 -3.04 -7.99
CA THR A 190 15.34 -2.46 -8.71
C THR A 190 15.64 -1.09 -8.12
N ASP A 191 16.91 -0.68 -8.21
CA ASP A 191 17.33 0.69 -7.88
C ASP A 191 16.59 1.75 -8.73
N ASP A 192 15.97 1.33 -9.83
CA ASP A 192 15.15 2.18 -10.68
C ASP A 192 13.71 2.22 -10.14
N PRO A 193 13.20 3.40 -9.72
CA PRO A 193 11.83 3.51 -9.24
C PRO A 193 10.79 3.27 -10.35
N TYR A 194 11.18 3.14 -11.62
CA TYR A 194 10.23 2.93 -12.72
C TYR A 194 10.31 1.51 -13.28
N ASN A 195 9.53 0.62 -12.68
CA ASN A 195 9.39 -0.77 -13.13
C ASN A 195 8.93 -0.85 -14.59
N ILE A 196 9.33 -1.91 -15.30
CA ILE A 196 8.93 -2.11 -16.69
C ILE A 196 7.39 -2.09 -16.78
N PRO A 197 6.75 -1.32 -17.70
CA PRO A 197 7.32 -0.54 -18.79
C PRO A 197 7.44 0.96 -18.46
N CYS A 198 7.24 1.35 -17.21
CA CYS A 198 7.20 2.74 -16.76
C CYS A 198 8.49 3.48 -17.10
N ARG A 199 9.67 2.85 -16.99
CA ARG A 199 10.93 3.46 -17.44
C ARG A 199 10.88 3.82 -18.92
N GLN A 200 10.46 2.89 -19.78
CA GLN A 200 10.38 3.12 -21.23
C GLN A 200 9.36 4.23 -21.57
N LEU A 201 8.22 4.24 -20.86
CA LEU A 201 7.20 5.27 -21.01
C LEU A 201 7.69 6.65 -20.55
N LEU A 202 8.44 6.71 -19.44
CA LEU A 202 9.00 7.94 -18.90
C LEU A 202 10.05 8.54 -19.84
N ASP A 203 10.99 7.73 -20.32
CA ASP A 203 12.07 8.17 -21.21
C ASP A 203 11.53 8.82 -22.49
N HIS A 204 10.36 8.37 -22.94
CA HIS A 204 9.65 8.89 -24.11
C HIS A 204 8.57 9.94 -23.77
N GLY A 205 8.39 10.27 -22.49
CA GLY A 205 7.50 11.35 -22.05
C GLY A 205 6.00 11.01 -22.02
N HIS A 206 5.65 9.73 -21.95
CA HIS A 206 4.27 9.25 -21.96
C HIS A 206 3.62 9.19 -20.57
N ILE A 207 4.42 9.16 -19.51
CA ILE A 207 3.97 9.26 -18.12
C ILE A 207 4.68 10.42 -17.42
N PRO A 208 4.10 11.03 -16.37
CA PRO A 208 4.82 12.02 -15.57
C PRO A 208 5.91 11.35 -14.73
N GLU A 209 6.99 12.09 -14.47
CA GLU A 209 8.05 11.67 -13.54
C GLU A 209 7.50 11.54 -12.11
N ASN A 210 6.57 12.41 -11.73
CA ASN A 210 6.00 12.43 -10.39
C ASN A 210 4.56 12.92 -10.48
N VAL A 211 3.68 12.51 -9.56
CA VAL A 211 2.35 13.11 -9.41
C VAL A 211 2.52 14.49 -8.78
N PRO A 212 2.23 15.62 -9.47
CA PRO A 212 2.61 16.96 -8.99
C PRO A 212 2.04 17.31 -7.60
N ILE A 213 0.87 16.76 -7.27
CA ILE A 213 0.21 17.01 -5.97
C ILE A 213 0.88 16.27 -4.79
N ALA A 214 1.70 15.24 -5.05
CA ALA A 214 2.51 14.56 -4.04
C ALA A 214 3.60 15.48 -3.45
N GLY A 215 3.95 16.57 -4.15
CA GLY A 215 4.81 17.62 -3.63
C GLY A 215 6.23 17.14 -3.35
N ASN A 216 6.59 17.10 -2.06
CA ASN A 216 7.94 16.75 -1.61
C ASN A 216 8.10 15.30 -1.14
N LEU A 217 7.06 14.47 -1.30
CA LEU A 217 7.21 13.03 -1.08
C LEU A 217 8.24 12.43 -2.05
N ILE A 218 8.98 11.44 -1.58
CA ILE A 218 10.01 10.75 -2.35
C ILE A 218 9.39 9.50 -2.98
N LEU A 219 9.49 9.43 -4.31
CA LEU A 219 8.98 8.31 -5.09
C LEU A 219 9.80 7.05 -4.74
N SER A 220 9.10 6.01 -4.33
CA SER A 220 9.64 4.66 -4.13
C SER A 220 9.53 3.87 -5.42
N SER A 221 8.34 3.79 -6.02
CA SER A 221 8.15 3.08 -7.27
C SER A 221 6.98 3.61 -8.12
N CYS A 222 7.01 3.29 -9.41
CA CYS A 222 5.97 3.56 -10.40
C CYS A 222 5.64 2.26 -11.14
N ASN A 223 4.43 1.77 -10.94
CA ASN A 223 4.00 0.44 -11.41
C ASN A 223 2.84 0.55 -12.39
N LEU A 224 2.84 -0.26 -13.45
CA LEU A 224 1.70 -0.43 -14.35
C LEU A 224 0.94 -1.70 -13.98
N TRP A 225 -0.34 -1.56 -13.63
CA TRP A 225 -1.20 -2.71 -13.30
C TRP A 225 -2.26 -2.89 -14.38
N MET A 226 -2.32 -4.08 -14.98
CA MET A 226 -3.19 -4.38 -16.10
C MET A 226 -3.76 -5.79 -16.01
N GLY A 227 -5.03 -5.96 -16.38
CA GLY A 227 -5.65 -7.28 -16.50
C GLY A 227 -7.00 -7.20 -17.21
N SER A 228 -7.67 -8.34 -17.30
CA SER A 228 -9.03 -8.42 -17.85
C SER A 228 -9.95 -9.19 -16.90
N SER A 229 -11.10 -8.59 -16.57
CA SER A 229 -12.15 -9.23 -15.80
C SER A 229 -13.49 -8.51 -15.97
N GLU A 230 -14.47 -9.18 -16.60
CA GLU A 230 -15.84 -8.66 -16.71
C GLU A 230 -16.62 -8.79 -15.40
N ASP A 231 -16.50 -9.94 -14.74
CA ASP A 231 -17.24 -10.28 -13.52
C ASP A 231 -16.61 -9.69 -12.24
N GLY A 232 -15.44 -9.08 -12.36
CA GLY A 232 -14.67 -8.54 -11.24
C GLY A 232 -13.62 -9.53 -10.74
N ALA A 233 -12.41 -9.03 -10.52
CA ALA A 233 -11.34 -9.79 -9.90
C ALA A 233 -10.82 -9.10 -8.64
N SER A 234 -10.77 -9.84 -7.53
CA SER A 234 -10.33 -9.34 -6.22
C SER A 234 -8.82 -9.50 -6.03
N SER A 235 -8.20 -8.50 -5.41
CA SER A 235 -6.83 -8.56 -4.89
C SER A 235 -6.71 -9.23 -3.52
N GLY A 236 -7.83 -9.61 -2.89
CA GLY A 236 -7.84 -9.93 -1.46
C GLY A 236 -7.62 -8.71 -0.55
N LEU A 237 -7.93 -8.87 0.74
CA LEU A 237 -7.75 -7.82 1.75
C LEU A 237 -6.28 -7.76 2.20
N HIS A 238 -5.66 -6.60 2.07
CA HIS A 238 -4.27 -6.37 2.46
C HIS A 238 -4.03 -4.88 2.76
N HIS A 239 -2.82 -4.50 3.14
CA HIS A 239 -2.38 -3.10 3.15
C HIS A 239 -1.03 -2.97 2.45
N ASP A 240 -0.71 -1.74 2.03
CA ASP A 240 0.57 -1.39 1.41
C ASP A 240 1.46 -0.63 2.40
N TYR A 241 2.77 -0.78 2.22
CA TYR A 241 3.79 -0.09 3.03
C TYR A 241 4.07 1.35 2.59
N HIS A 242 3.51 1.76 1.44
CA HIS A 242 3.77 3.04 0.78
C HIS A 242 2.51 3.89 0.67
N ASP A 243 2.69 5.21 0.57
CA ASP A 243 1.63 6.10 0.13
C ASP A 243 1.38 5.87 -1.36
N ASN A 244 0.17 5.48 -1.74
CA ASN A 244 -0.18 5.16 -3.12
C ASN A 244 -1.05 6.25 -3.75
N PHE A 245 -0.59 6.78 -4.89
CA PHE A 245 -1.43 7.49 -5.84
C PHE A 245 -1.81 6.53 -6.97
N TYR A 246 -3.04 6.01 -6.89
CA TYR A 246 -3.59 5.02 -7.82
C TYR A 246 -4.32 5.73 -8.96
N LEU A 247 -3.67 5.92 -10.11
CA LEU A 247 -4.20 6.58 -11.30
C LEU A 247 -4.93 5.57 -12.19
N LEU A 248 -6.26 5.60 -12.22
CA LEU A 248 -7.03 4.67 -13.05
C LEU A 248 -7.14 5.19 -14.49
N LEU A 249 -6.56 4.45 -15.44
CA LEU A 249 -6.53 4.82 -16.86
C LEU A 249 -7.68 4.18 -17.64
N GLN A 250 -8.06 2.94 -17.30
CA GLN A 250 -9.12 2.20 -17.97
C GLN A 250 -9.84 1.24 -17.02
N GLY A 251 -11.13 1.00 -17.26
CA GLY A 251 -11.99 0.16 -16.44
C GLY A 251 -12.56 0.88 -15.23
N THR A 252 -13.02 0.10 -14.26
CA THR A 252 -13.48 0.59 -12.95
C THR A 252 -12.89 -0.28 -11.83
N LYS A 253 -12.68 0.31 -10.65
CA LYS A 253 -12.21 -0.41 -9.47
C LYS A 253 -13.14 -0.11 -8.29
N ARG A 254 -13.47 -1.14 -7.52
CA ARG A 254 -14.16 -1.00 -6.23
C ARG A 254 -13.17 -1.28 -5.11
N PHE A 255 -12.87 -0.27 -4.30
CA PHE A 255 -12.03 -0.39 -3.12
C PHE A 255 -12.91 -0.51 -1.88
N ARG A 256 -12.63 -1.50 -1.03
CA ARG A 256 -13.19 -1.61 0.31
C ARG A 256 -12.11 -1.27 1.31
N LEU A 257 -12.24 -0.14 1.99
CA LEU A 257 -11.20 0.43 2.86
C LEU A 257 -11.51 0.19 4.34
N PHE A 258 -10.45 -0.07 5.12
CA PHE A 258 -10.42 -0.09 6.58
C PHE A 258 -9.24 0.76 7.06
N SER A 259 -9.42 1.52 8.14
CA SER A 259 -8.36 2.36 8.69
C SER A 259 -7.31 1.54 9.47
N PRO A 260 -6.05 2.00 9.59
CA PRO A 260 -4.97 1.25 10.22
C PRO A 260 -5.22 0.83 11.68
N ASP A 261 -6.04 1.56 12.44
CA ASP A 261 -6.46 1.19 13.80
C ASP A 261 -7.28 -0.11 13.85
N CYS A 262 -7.80 -0.60 12.72
CA CYS A 262 -8.42 -1.91 12.62
C CYS A 262 -7.47 -3.08 12.48
N ALA A 263 -6.18 -2.87 12.19
CA ALA A 263 -5.23 -3.94 11.90
C ALA A 263 -5.27 -5.14 12.87
N PRO A 264 -5.40 -4.95 14.22
CA PRO A 264 -5.46 -6.08 15.16
C PRO A 264 -6.64 -7.04 14.91
N MET A 265 -7.72 -6.54 14.30
CA MET A 265 -8.98 -7.26 14.10
C MET A 265 -9.14 -7.79 12.66
N LEU A 266 -8.17 -7.50 11.78
CA LEU A 266 -8.21 -7.91 10.36
C LEU A 266 -7.44 -9.21 10.08
N HIS A 267 -6.77 -9.79 11.09
CA HIS A 267 -6.12 -11.11 11.01
C HIS A 267 -5.19 -11.26 9.79
N VAL A 268 -4.07 -10.54 9.82
CA VAL A 268 -3.00 -10.66 8.84
C VAL A 268 -2.23 -11.98 8.97
N TYR A 269 -1.60 -12.44 7.87
CA TYR A 269 -0.74 -13.63 7.88
C TYR A 269 0.53 -13.40 8.73
N GLY A 270 1.13 -12.22 8.60
CA GLY A 270 2.32 -11.85 9.36
C GLY A 270 2.04 -11.51 10.81
N THR A 271 3.07 -11.59 11.66
CA THR A 271 2.98 -11.14 13.05
C THR A 271 3.34 -9.66 13.15
N ILE A 272 2.37 -8.81 13.49
CA ILE A 272 2.59 -7.36 13.62
C ILE A 272 3.59 -7.09 14.77
N HIS A 273 4.68 -6.39 14.43
CA HIS A 273 5.67 -5.90 15.39
C HIS A 273 5.32 -4.50 15.91
N HIS A 274 4.87 -3.59 15.04
CA HIS A 274 4.56 -2.20 15.39
C HIS A 274 3.62 -1.57 14.36
N ILE A 275 2.64 -0.77 14.81
CA ILE A 275 1.90 0.19 13.98
C ILE A 275 2.32 1.62 14.37
N TYR A 276 2.98 2.31 13.44
CA TYR A 276 3.54 3.64 13.67
C TYR A 276 2.48 4.77 13.59
N PRO A 277 2.79 5.99 14.08
CA PRO A 277 1.86 7.13 14.05
C PRO A 277 1.33 7.48 12.66
N ASN A 278 2.14 7.32 11.62
CA ASN A 278 1.76 7.54 10.22
C ASN A 278 0.95 6.38 9.61
N GLY A 279 0.70 5.30 10.36
CA GLY A 279 -0.07 4.15 9.91
C GLY A 279 0.76 3.03 9.28
N ARG A 280 2.06 3.24 9.03
CA ARG A 280 2.91 2.16 8.52
C ARG A 280 2.95 1.01 9.53
N ILE A 281 2.79 -0.21 9.03
CA ILE A 281 2.81 -1.44 9.82
C ILE A 281 4.13 -2.16 9.56
N SER A 282 4.81 -2.53 10.64
CA SER A 282 6.04 -3.32 10.64
C SER A 282 5.75 -4.71 11.17
N TYR A 283 6.38 -5.72 10.59
CA TYR A 283 6.21 -7.13 10.96
C TYR A 283 7.46 -7.70 11.61
N VAL A 284 7.29 -8.76 12.40
CA VAL A 284 8.40 -9.50 13.01
C VAL A 284 9.18 -10.21 11.90
N GLY A 285 10.50 -10.03 11.87
CA GLY A 285 11.38 -10.60 10.84
C GLY A 285 11.53 -9.73 9.57
N SER A 286 10.80 -8.62 9.50
CA SER A 286 10.94 -7.59 8.46
C SER A 286 10.74 -6.20 9.06
N GLU A 287 11.39 -5.97 10.21
CA GLU A 287 11.22 -4.74 10.95
C GLU A 287 11.76 -3.53 10.18
N ALA A 288 10.97 -2.46 10.14
CA ALA A 288 11.35 -1.21 9.49
C ALA A 288 10.84 0.00 10.28
N ARG A 289 11.45 1.16 10.03
CA ARG A 289 11.01 2.47 10.55
C ARG A 289 9.65 2.87 9.99
N GLU A 290 9.10 3.96 10.53
CA GLU A 290 7.86 4.57 10.06
C GLU A 290 7.93 5.10 8.61
N ASP A 291 9.09 5.49 8.12
CA ASP A 291 9.35 5.89 6.71
C ASP A 291 9.74 4.71 5.80
N GLY A 292 9.83 3.50 6.36
CA GLY A 292 10.07 2.26 5.62
C GLY A 292 11.51 1.79 5.51
N VAL A 293 12.46 2.49 6.12
CA VAL A 293 13.86 2.03 6.17
C VAL A 293 13.96 0.75 7.01
N PRO A 294 14.50 -0.37 6.46
CA PRO A 294 14.75 -1.59 7.22
C PRO A 294 15.68 -1.37 8.43
N LEU A 295 15.37 -1.99 9.58
CA LEU A 295 16.14 -1.77 10.81
C LEU A 295 17.52 -2.43 10.82
N ASP A 296 17.68 -3.51 10.08
CA ASP A 296 18.93 -4.20 9.79
C ASP A 296 19.88 -3.36 8.91
N GLU A 297 19.36 -2.67 7.90
CA GLU A 297 20.15 -1.75 7.07
C GLU A 297 20.77 -0.62 7.91
N LEU A 298 20.03 -0.09 8.88
CA LEU A 298 20.54 0.92 9.83
C LEU A 298 21.66 0.39 10.72
N LYS A 299 21.62 -0.89 11.12
CA LYS A 299 22.71 -1.50 11.90
C LYS A 299 23.97 -1.55 11.04
N ARG A 300 23.87 -2.03 9.80
CA ARG A 300 25.00 -2.08 8.85
C ARG A 300 25.61 -0.69 8.60
N VAL A 301 24.81 0.35 8.45
CA VAL A 301 25.32 1.73 8.27
C VAL A 301 26.03 2.24 9.53
N ASN A 302 25.50 1.94 10.72
CA ASN A 302 26.11 2.36 11.98
C ASN A 302 27.39 1.59 12.31
N ASP A 303 27.46 0.30 12.00
CA ASP A 303 28.63 -0.56 12.23
C ASP A 303 29.77 -0.23 11.24
N ASN A 304 29.45 0.24 10.03
CA ASN A 304 30.42 0.74 9.06
C ASN A 304 30.95 2.16 9.35
N ASN A 305 30.53 2.79 10.45
CA ASN A 305 31.15 4.01 10.94
C ASN A 305 32.43 3.64 11.71
N PRO A 306 33.64 4.02 11.27
CA PRO A 306 34.90 3.54 11.85
C PRO A 306 35.17 4.22 13.19
N GLN A 307 34.44 3.79 14.22
CA GLN A 307 34.63 4.26 15.59
C GLN A 307 34.17 3.26 16.66
N SER A 308 34.36 1.95 16.43
CA SER A 308 34.66 0.99 17.51
C SER A 308 35.09 -0.37 16.96
N ASP A 309 36.22 -0.82 17.49
CA ASP A 309 37.05 -2.00 17.23
C ASP A 309 36.39 -3.39 17.10
N GLU A 310 37.02 -4.19 16.22
CA GLU A 310 37.33 -5.64 16.25
C GLU A 310 36.21 -6.71 16.18
N ASP A 311 36.26 -7.43 15.03
CA ASP A 311 35.98 -8.86 14.77
C ASP A 311 34.55 -9.41 14.91
N GLU A 312 33.89 -9.65 13.77
CA GLU A 312 33.23 -10.90 13.38
C GLU A 312 32.84 -10.82 11.87
N GLU A 313 33.64 -11.44 11.00
CA GLU A 313 33.25 -11.72 9.60
C GLU A 313 32.31 -12.93 9.60
N ASP A 314 31.01 -12.71 9.78
CA ASP A 314 29.98 -13.68 9.41
C ASP A 314 29.59 -13.44 7.94
N ASP A 315 30.07 -14.34 7.09
CA ASP A 315 29.89 -14.36 5.64
C ASP A 315 28.57 -15.09 5.31
N ASP A 316 27.45 -14.57 5.83
CA ASP A 316 26.10 -14.97 5.42
C ASP A 316 25.53 -13.82 4.57
N GLU A 317 25.73 -13.90 3.25
CA GLU A 317 25.01 -13.07 2.27
C GLU A 317 23.52 -13.46 2.28
N GLU A 318 22.78 -13.10 3.32
CA GLU A 318 21.33 -12.98 3.22
C GLU A 318 21.01 -11.70 2.44
N GLU A 319 20.45 -11.88 1.25
CA GLU A 319 19.86 -10.84 0.43
C GLU A 319 18.71 -10.19 1.23
N ILE A 320 18.96 -9.01 1.80
CA ILE A 320 18.00 -8.35 2.70
C ILE A 320 16.93 -7.65 1.89
N VAL A 321 15.71 -8.14 2.10
CA VAL A 321 14.45 -7.74 1.50
C VAL A 321 14.04 -6.31 1.88
N ILE A 322 14.06 -5.39 0.90
CA ILE A 322 13.57 -4.02 1.07
C ILE A 322 12.06 -4.00 0.79
N GLY A 323 11.25 -3.63 1.79
CA GLY A 323 9.89 -3.09 1.65
C GLY A 323 9.05 -3.60 0.47
N LYS A 324 8.79 -4.92 0.44
CA LYS A 324 8.17 -5.66 -0.68
C LYS A 324 6.87 -5.03 -1.18
N GLY A 325 6.97 -4.36 -2.32
CA GLY A 325 6.03 -4.59 -3.39
C GLY A 325 6.37 -5.91 -4.08
N PHE A 326 5.65 -6.98 -3.75
CA PHE A 326 5.74 -8.32 -4.37
C PHE A 326 7.12 -8.81 -4.86
N ASP A 327 8.05 -9.06 -3.94
CA ASP A 327 9.36 -9.63 -4.30
C ASP A 327 9.40 -11.17 -4.22
N TYR A 328 10.23 -11.77 -5.07
CA TYR A 328 10.45 -13.20 -5.25
C TYR A 328 11.83 -13.57 -5.78
N VAL A 329 12.43 -14.54 -5.10
CA VAL A 329 13.63 -15.27 -5.50
C VAL A 329 13.25 -16.28 -6.60
N SER A 330 13.96 -16.24 -7.73
CA SER A 330 13.92 -17.29 -8.73
C SER A 330 14.84 -18.44 -8.28
N ASP A 331 14.27 -19.53 -7.79
CA ASP A 331 15.01 -20.79 -7.68
C ASP A 331 15.19 -21.35 -9.10
N GLU A 332 16.26 -20.95 -9.78
CA GLU A 332 16.80 -21.70 -10.91
C GLU A 332 17.53 -22.93 -10.40
N GLU A 333 16.81 -23.98 -10.01
CA GLU A 333 17.33 -25.34 -10.13
C GLU A 333 16.25 -26.26 -10.74
N GLU A 334 16.46 -26.57 -12.02
CA GLU A 334 15.80 -27.67 -12.73
C GLU A 334 16.12 -28.99 -12.02
N ASP A 335 15.10 -29.68 -11.48
CA ASP A 335 15.19 -31.12 -11.26
C ASP A 335 14.00 -31.84 -11.91
N ASP A 336 14.29 -32.37 -13.10
CA ASP A 336 13.42 -33.23 -13.89
C ASP A 336 13.11 -34.52 -13.11
N THR A 337 11.90 -34.61 -12.53
CA THR A 337 11.29 -35.92 -12.23
C THR A 337 9.84 -35.96 -12.70
N GLU A 338 9.60 -36.78 -13.73
CA GLU A 338 8.25 -37.20 -14.15
C GLU A 338 7.50 -37.80 -12.94
N PHE A 339 6.35 -37.21 -12.58
CA PHE A 339 5.40 -37.88 -11.69
C PHE A 339 3.97 -37.80 -12.22
N ASP A 340 3.32 -38.95 -12.11
CA ASP A 340 2.20 -39.48 -12.88
C ASP A 340 0.85 -38.78 -12.61
N GLU A 341 -0.02 -38.78 -13.62
CA GLU A 341 -1.39 -38.27 -13.56
C GLU A 341 -2.28 -39.22 -12.74
N ASN A 342 -2.71 -38.78 -11.56
CA ASN A 342 -4.05 -38.95 -10.95
C ASN A 342 -3.95 -38.90 -9.43
N ASP A 343 -4.35 -37.77 -8.82
CA ASP A 343 -5.26 -37.86 -7.68
C ASP A 343 -6.06 -36.55 -7.53
N GLN A 344 -7.37 -36.68 -7.60
CA GLN A 344 -8.34 -35.63 -7.28
C GLN A 344 -8.88 -35.96 -5.88
N THR A 345 -8.39 -35.28 -4.85
CA THR A 345 -9.11 -35.17 -3.58
C THR A 345 -8.84 -33.82 -2.93
N ASP A 346 -9.92 -33.18 -2.48
CA ASP A 346 -9.95 -31.86 -1.86
C ASP A 346 -9.35 -31.87 -0.43
N ASP A 347 -8.18 -31.27 -0.24
CA ASP A 347 -7.49 -31.18 1.07
C ASP A 347 -8.01 -30.04 1.95
N PHE A 348 -9.32 -29.99 2.21
CA PHE A 348 -9.92 -29.00 3.14
C PHE A 348 -10.46 -29.60 4.44
N ASP A 349 -10.40 -30.92 4.64
CA ASP A 349 -11.01 -31.59 5.81
C ASP A 349 -10.02 -32.21 6.82
N GLU A 350 -8.70 -32.16 6.60
CA GLU A 350 -7.71 -32.81 7.51
C GLU A 350 -7.12 -31.88 8.60
N ILE A 351 -7.50 -30.60 8.66
CA ILE A 351 -6.91 -29.64 9.61
C ILE A 351 -7.74 -29.37 10.87
N MET A 352 -8.94 -29.96 11.02
CA MET A 352 -9.81 -29.74 12.19
C MET A 352 -10.32 -31.04 12.82
N GLY A 353 -9.38 -31.90 13.23
CA GLY A 353 -9.64 -33.07 14.07
C GLY A 353 -9.96 -32.68 15.52
N VAL A 354 -11.26 -32.59 15.82
CA VAL A 354 -11.86 -32.46 17.15
C VAL A 354 -11.32 -33.54 18.11
N ARG A 355 -10.63 -33.14 19.18
CA ARG A 355 -10.22 -34.04 20.26
C ARG A 355 -11.38 -34.27 21.25
N THR A 356 -11.99 -35.45 21.21
CA THR A 356 -12.82 -35.99 22.31
C THR A 356 -11.99 -36.89 23.23
N ALA A 357 -12.21 -36.74 24.53
CA ALA A 357 -11.48 -37.34 25.64
C ALA A 357 -11.64 -38.87 25.78
N GLY A 358 -10.62 -39.53 26.32
CA GLY A 358 -10.68 -40.92 26.81
C GLY A 358 -9.31 -41.49 27.25
N GLU A 359 -9.03 -41.39 28.55
CA GLU A 359 -8.33 -42.32 29.46
C GLU A 359 -7.00 -43.04 29.07
N GLY A 360 -5.99 -42.92 29.96
CA GLY A 360 -5.08 -44.02 30.31
C GLY A 360 -3.57 -43.75 30.28
N ASP A 361 -2.97 -43.55 31.46
CA ASP A 361 -1.65 -44.02 31.94
C ASP A 361 -0.38 -43.88 31.06
N GLU A 362 0.59 -43.03 31.46
CA GLU A 362 1.77 -43.36 32.30
C GLU A 362 2.84 -42.23 32.23
N LEU A 363 3.57 -42.06 33.33
CA LEU A 363 4.54 -40.99 33.58
C LEU A 363 5.92 -41.33 33.00
N GLU A 364 6.54 -40.39 32.27
CA GLU A 364 8.01 -40.25 32.28
C GLU A 364 8.40 -38.75 32.32
N GLU A 365 9.12 -38.37 33.37
CA GLU A 365 9.84 -37.11 33.50
C GLU A 365 11.11 -37.15 32.64
N VAL A 366 11.28 -36.20 31.71
CA VAL A 366 12.59 -35.84 31.17
C VAL A 366 12.77 -34.33 31.30
N ASN A 367 13.83 -33.97 32.03
CA ASN A 367 14.27 -32.61 32.32
C ASN A 367 14.64 -31.83 31.05
N GLY A 368 14.22 -30.55 31.08
CA GLY A 368 14.70 -29.37 30.37
C GLY A 368 15.62 -29.52 29.16
N SER A 369 15.16 -28.98 28.02
CA SER A 369 15.94 -28.08 27.16
C SER A 369 15.10 -27.53 26.01
N LYS A 370 15.23 -26.20 25.81
CA LYS A 370 15.05 -25.43 24.57
C LYS A 370 13.67 -25.50 23.89
N ILE A 371 12.97 -24.37 23.97
CA ILE A 371 11.87 -24.02 23.08
C ILE A 371 12.44 -24.00 21.65
N PRO A 372 11.94 -24.79 20.68
CA PRO A 372 12.39 -24.72 19.31
C PRO A 372 11.79 -23.47 18.67
N HIS A 373 12.63 -22.46 18.42
CA HIS A 373 12.37 -21.46 17.39
C HIS A 373 12.67 -22.10 16.03
N GLN A 374 11.62 -22.50 15.32
CA GLN A 374 11.63 -22.70 13.87
C GLN A 374 10.17 -22.76 13.42
N GLY A 375 9.58 -21.59 13.18
CA GLY A 375 8.41 -21.50 12.33
C GLY A 375 8.92 -21.53 10.90
N THR A 376 8.50 -22.52 10.13
CA THR A 376 8.64 -22.52 8.67
C THR A 376 7.96 -21.26 8.13
N VAL A 377 8.69 -20.42 7.42
CA VAL A 377 8.11 -19.23 6.76
C VAL A 377 7.16 -19.75 5.67
N ASP A 378 5.87 -19.45 5.79
CA ASP A 378 4.90 -19.71 4.74
C ASP A 378 5.00 -18.59 3.70
N ASP A 379 5.97 -18.70 2.77
CA ASP A 379 6.21 -17.70 1.72
C ASP A 379 5.06 -17.61 0.68
N THR A 380 4.04 -18.46 0.79
CA THR A 380 2.92 -18.45 -0.16
C THR A 380 1.94 -17.29 0.05
N HIS A 381 1.98 -16.65 1.23
CA HIS A 381 1.13 -15.53 1.61
C HIS A 381 1.95 -14.37 2.22
N PRO A 382 1.88 -13.15 1.66
CA PRO A 382 2.63 -12.03 2.22
C PRO A 382 2.06 -11.58 3.58
N ASP A 383 2.94 -11.12 4.46
CA ASP A 383 2.60 -10.67 5.82
C ASP A 383 1.46 -9.65 5.88
N SER A 384 1.39 -8.73 4.90
CA SER A 384 0.41 -7.65 4.87
C SER A 384 -0.99 -8.09 4.44
N PHE A 385 -1.14 -9.31 3.95
CA PHE A 385 -2.43 -9.86 3.55
C PHE A 385 -3.19 -10.40 4.74
N SER A 386 -4.51 -10.30 4.65
CA SER A 386 -5.44 -10.81 5.64
C SER A 386 -5.98 -12.17 5.22
N VAL A 387 -6.13 -13.07 6.20
CA VAL A 387 -6.83 -14.35 6.02
C VAL A 387 -8.34 -14.16 5.84
N ILE A 388 -8.88 -13.00 6.20
CA ILE A 388 -10.28 -12.63 6.02
C ILE A 388 -10.52 -12.28 4.56
N ASN A 389 -11.50 -12.95 3.95
CA ASN A 389 -12.07 -12.57 2.66
C ASN A 389 -13.37 -11.78 2.88
N PRO A 390 -13.36 -10.44 2.79
CA PRO A 390 -14.55 -9.63 3.00
C PRO A 390 -15.62 -9.83 1.91
N CYS A 391 -15.29 -10.48 0.79
CA CYS A 391 -16.21 -10.83 -0.28
C CYS A 391 -16.90 -12.20 -0.07
N GLU A 392 -16.65 -12.90 1.05
CA GLU A 392 -17.30 -14.18 1.35
C GLU A 392 -18.83 -14.05 1.37
N ALA A 393 -19.54 -14.92 0.63
CA ALA A 393 -21.00 -14.84 0.52
C ALA A 393 -21.71 -15.08 1.87
N ASN A 394 -21.14 -15.94 2.73
CA ASN A 394 -21.69 -16.25 4.04
C ASN A 394 -21.07 -15.40 5.15
N GLN A 395 -21.57 -14.17 5.27
CA GLN A 395 -21.09 -13.23 6.29
C GLN A 395 -21.31 -13.73 7.74
N ASP A 396 -22.33 -14.54 8.00
CA ASP A 396 -22.57 -15.10 9.34
C ASP A 396 -21.49 -16.11 9.74
N ALA A 397 -21.04 -16.95 8.79
CA ALA A 397 -19.92 -17.85 9.01
C ALA A 397 -18.62 -17.07 9.23
N LEU A 398 -18.39 -16.01 8.43
CA LEU A 398 -17.24 -15.13 8.57
C LEU A 398 -17.19 -14.46 9.95
N PHE A 399 -18.29 -13.87 10.43
CA PHE A 399 -18.35 -13.26 11.76
C PHE A 399 -18.29 -14.27 12.91
N LYS A 400 -18.67 -15.53 12.67
CA LYS A 400 -18.47 -16.59 13.65
C LYS A 400 -17.00 -16.99 13.75
N LYS A 401 -16.29 -17.03 12.62
CA LYS A 401 -14.85 -17.35 12.53
C LYS A 401 -13.98 -16.20 13.04
N PHE A 402 -14.36 -14.96 12.72
CA PHE A 402 -13.66 -13.73 13.09
C PHE A 402 -14.62 -12.74 13.76
N PRO A 403 -14.96 -12.92 15.04
CA PRO A 403 -15.93 -12.06 15.73
C PRO A 403 -15.50 -10.60 15.83
N GLU A 404 -14.20 -10.33 15.95
CA GLU A 404 -13.66 -8.98 16.10
C GLU A 404 -13.77 -8.16 14.80
N TYR A 405 -13.62 -8.82 13.65
CA TYR A 405 -13.82 -8.20 12.33
C TYR A 405 -15.20 -7.53 12.18
N LYS A 406 -16.23 -8.06 12.84
CA LYS A 406 -17.58 -7.46 12.84
C LYS A 406 -17.59 -6.02 13.36
N SER A 407 -16.64 -5.65 14.20
CA SER A 407 -16.51 -4.30 14.75
C SER A 407 -15.74 -3.35 13.84
N CYS A 408 -15.02 -3.87 12.83
CA CYS A 408 -14.33 -3.07 11.84
C CYS A 408 -15.33 -2.42 10.89
N ARG A 409 -15.41 -1.09 10.98
CA ARG A 409 -16.14 -0.30 10.01
C ARG A 409 -15.35 -0.23 8.71
N GLN A 410 -16.07 -0.22 7.60
CA GLN A 410 -15.52 -0.14 6.24
C GLN A 410 -16.16 1.00 5.45
N ILE A 411 -15.41 1.55 4.49
CA ILE A 411 -15.92 2.46 3.47
C ILE A 411 -15.68 1.84 2.10
N VAL A 412 -16.70 1.79 1.26
CA VAL A 412 -16.59 1.31 -0.13
C VAL A 412 -16.51 2.49 -1.07
N VAL A 413 -15.54 2.45 -1.97
CA VAL A 413 -15.21 3.51 -2.92
C VAL A 413 -15.21 2.94 -4.32
N GLU A 414 -15.87 3.62 -5.25
CA GLU A 414 -15.80 3.30 -6.68
C GLU A 414 -14.88 4.31 -7.38
N LEU A 415 -13.80 3.81 -7.96
CA LEU A 415 -12.85 4.59 -8.76
C LEU A 415 -13.13 4.36 -10.24
N LYS A 416 -13.21 5.46 -11.00
CA LYS A 416 -13.48 5.47 -12.44
C LYS A 416 -12.25 5.93 -13.22
N ALA A 417 -12.13 5.49 -14.46
CA ALA A 417 -11.07 5.95 -15.36
C ALA A 417 -11.03 7.50 -15.41
N GLY A 418 -9.83 8.06 -15.32
CA GLY A 418 -9.60 9.51 -15.20
C GLY A 418 -9.57 10.03 -13.76
N GLN A 419 -9.67 9.17 -12.75
CA GLN A 419 -9.56 9.53 -11.34
C GLN A 419 -8.30 8.94 -10.69
N ILE A 420 -7.89 9.58 -9.59
CA ILE A 420 -6.79 9.12 -8.73
C ILE A 420 -7.35 8.82 -7.34
N LEU A 421 -7.00 7.67 -6.77
CA LEU A 421 -7.17 7.43 -5.33
C LEU A 421 -5.84 7.71 -4.64
N TYR A 422 -5.81 8.67 -3.72
CA TYR A 422 -4.72 8.78 -2.75
C TYR A 422 -5.05 7.87 -1.56
N LEU A 423 -4.16 6.90 -1.30
CA LEU A 423 -4.27 5.94 -0.22
C LEU A 423 -3.00 5.98 0.63
N PRO A 424 -3.05 6.45 1.89
CA PRO A 424 -1.91 6.44 2.78
C PRO A 424 -1.46 5.02 3.13
N ALA A 425 -0.16 4.83 3.38
CA ALA A 425 0.39 3.56 3.87
C ALA A 425 -0.39 3.01 5.09
N GLY A 426 -0.55 1.69 5.13
CA GLY A 426 -1.24 0.97 6.21
C GLY A 426 -2.77 0.96 6.14
N PHE A 427 -3.40 1.71 5.21
CA PHE A 427 -4.83 1.55 4.97
C PHE A 427 -5.09 0.18 4.35
N PHE A 428 -5.85 -0.63 5.07
CA PHE A 428 -6.27 -1.92 4.58
C PHE A 428 -7.32 -1.75 3.48
N HIS A 429 -7.17 -2.52 2.42
CA HIS A 429 -8.04 -2.45 1.27
C HIS A 429 -8.19 -3.81 0.57
N GLU A 430 -9.38 -4.03 0.03
CA GLU A 430 -9.65 -5.06 -0.98
C GLU A 430 -10.08 -4.35 -2.27
N VAL A 431 -9.47 -4.72 -3.39
CA VAL A 431 -9.75 -4.11 -4.69
C VAL A 431 -10.42 -5.12 -5.59
N THR A 432 -11.65 -4.83 -6.01
CA THR A 432 -12.30 -5.56 -7.09
C THR A 432 -12.17 -4.79 -8.40
N SER A 433 -11.65 -5.46 -9.43
CA SER A 433 -11.24 -4.87 -10.69
C SER A 433 -12.15 -5.28 -11.84
N TYR A 434 -12.69 -4.31 -12.58
CA TYR A 434 -13.62 -4.55 -13.69
C TYR A 434 -13.12 -3.91 -14.98
N SER A 435 -13.10 -4.68 -16.06
CA SER A 435 -12.92 -4.17 -17.43
C SER A 435 -14.18 -3.41 -17.89
N ASN A 436 -14.03 -2.47 -18.83
CA ASN A 436 -15.15 -1.69 -19.35
C ASN A 436 -16.04 -2.51 -20.30
N THR A 437 -17.29 -2.75 -19.93
CA THR A 437 -18.28 -3.52 -20.71
C THR A 437 -19.14 -2.68 -21.67
N ASN A 438 -18.97 -1.35 -21.70
CA ASN A 438 -19.86 -0.46 -22.47
C ASN A 438 -19.33 -0.17 -23.88
N ASP A 439 -20.00 -0.77 -24.88
CA ASP A 439 -19.88 -0.57 -26.35
C ASP A 439 -19.96 0.90 -26.86
N SER A 440 -20.08 1.91 -25.99
CA SER A 440 -20.40 3.29 -26.35
C SER A 440 -19.24 4.29 -26.23
N VAL A 441 -18.11 3.89 -25.65
CA VAL A 441 -16.84 4.63 -25.75
C VAL A 441 -16.02 3.88 -26.78
N GLN A 442 -15.59 4.57 -27.85
CA GLN A 442 -14.76 3.98 -28.91
C GLN A 442 -13.77 2.99 -28.30
N THR A 443 -13.89 1.72 -28.69
CA THR A 443 -12.95 0.65 -28.36
C THR A 443 -11.55 1.21 -28.54
N ASN A 444 -10.86 1.51 -27.44
CA ASN A 444 -9.45 1.81 -27.51
C ASN A 444 -8.74 0.53 -27.98
N ASP A 445 -7.53 0.66 -28.51
CA ASP A 445 -6.74 -0.46 -29.04
C ASP A 445 -6.37 -1.52 -27.98
N MET A 446 -6.71 -1.26 -26.72
CA MET A 446 -6.46 -2.11 -25.55
C MET A 446 -7.54 -3.17 -25.29
N GLY A 447 -8.71 -3.08 -25.95
CA GLY A 447 -9.80 -4.04 -25.78
C GLY A 447 -10.45 -3.99 -24.38
N ASN A 448 -11.06 -5.11 -23.97
CA ASN A 448 -11.78 -5.22 -22.69
C ASN A 448 -10.81 -5.47 -21.51
N CYS A 449 -10.04 -4.45 -21.13
CA CYS A 449 -9.13 -4.51 -19.99
C CYS A 449 -9.48 -3.49 -18.89
N HIS A 450 -8.79 -3.60 -17.76
CA HIS A 450 -8.59 -2.52 -16.81
C HIS A 450 -7.10 -2.20 -16.69
N MET A 451 -6.76 -0.92 -16.51
CA MET A 451 -5.37 -0.47 -16.44
C MET A 451 -5.21 0.70 -15.47
N ALA A 452 -4.17 0.67 -14.66
CA ALA A 452 -3.82 1.74 -13.73
C ALA A 452 -2.31 1.94 -13.62
N LEU A 453 -1.90 3.18 -13.34
CA LEU A 453 -0.56 3.50 -12.86
C LEU A 453 -0.61 3.70 -11.35
N ASN A 454 0.38 3.17 -10.63
CA ASN A 454 0.52 3.34 -9.19
C ASN A 454 1.84 4.05 -8.92
N TYR A 455 1.76 5.27 -8.39
CA TYR A 455 2.94 5.99 -7.89
C TYR A 455 2.99 5.80 -6.38
N TRP A 456 3.97 5.03 -5.93
CA TRP A 456 4.22 4.72 -4.54
C TRP A 456 5.30 5.64 -3.99
N TYR A 457 5.04 6.21 -2.83
CA TYR A 457 5.96 7.10 -2.14
C TYR A 457 6.30 6.53 -0.77
N HIS A 458 7.55 6.73 -0.33
CA HIS A 458 7.92 6.44 1.04
C HIS A 458 7.00 7.22 1.98
N PRO A 459 6.37 6.56 2.97
CA PRO A 459 5.43 7.24 3.85
C PRO A 459 6.19 8.31 4.66
N PRO A 460 5.68 9.55 4.74
CA PRO A 460 6.32 10.61 5.50
C PRO A 460 6.30 10.30 7.00
N ASP A 461 7.40 10.61 7.68
CA ASP A 461 7.57 10.46 9.13
C ASP A 461 7.68 11.81 9.88
N ALA A 462 7.75 12.92 9.13
CA ALA A 462 7.58 14.28 9.62
C ALA A 462 6.20 14.82 9.23
N LEU A 463 5.25 14.78 10.17
CA LEU A 463 3.85 15.16 9.96
C LEU A 463 3.46 16.43 10.74
N GLY A 464 4.38 17.34 11.07
CA GLY A 464 4.17 18.63 11.75
C GLY A 464 3.78 19.76 10.79
N GLU A 465 3.09 20.82 11.25
CA GLU A 465 2.40 21.83 10.39
C GLU A 465 3.34 22.54 9.38
N SER A 466 4.64 22.54 9.65
CA SER A 466 5.69 23.13 8.81
C SER A 466 6.37 22.14 7.85
N ASP A 467 5.99 20.87 7.88
CA ASP A 467 6.84 19.78 7.34
C ASP A 467 6.55 19.47 5.86
N PHE A 468 5.71 20.28 5.18
CA PHE A 468 5.54 20.16 3.73
C PHE A 468 6.88 20.26 2.99
N GLY A 469 7.80 21.12 3.44
CA GLY A 469 9.12 21.28 2.82
C GLY A 469 10.12 20.17 3.14
N SER A 470 9.90 19.42 4.23
CA SER A 470 10.77 18.35 4.71
C SER A 470 9.92 17.25 5.36
N PRO A 471 9.22 16.43 4.56
CA PRO A 471 8.27 15.45 5.09
C PRO A 471 8.95 14.20 5.66
N TYR A 472 10.29 14.16 5.65
CA TYR A 472 11.12 13.11 6.22
C TYR A 472 12.05 13.67 7.30
N LYS A 473 12.30 12.90 8.38
CA LYS A 473 13.11 13.30 9.54
C LYS A 473 14.62 13.34 9.26
N ASP A 474 15.07 12.64 8.23
CA ASP A 474 16.46 12.61 7.78
C ASP A 474 16.55 12.47 6.25
N ASP A 475 17.79 12.40 5.74
CA ASP A 475 18.12 12.36 4.32
C ASP A 475 18.41 10.94 3.80
N PHE A 476 17.93 9.89 4.49
CA PHE A 476 18.12 8.51 4.04
C PHE A 476 17.54 8.32 2.64
N TRP A 477 16.26 8.65 2.49
CA TRP A 477 15.60 8.71 1.20
C TRP A 477 16.02 9.96 0.45
N LYS A 478 16.36 9.81 -0.83
CA LYS A 478 16.74 10.93 -1.71
C LYS A 478 15.84 10.97 -2.93
N LYS A 479 15.54 12.19 -3.40
CA LYS A 479 14.89 12.35 -4.70
C LYS A 479 15.80 11.77 -5.78
N ALA A 480 15.23 10.99 -6.69
CA ALA A 480 15.93 10.53 -7.88
C ALA A 480 16.51 11.75 -8.64
N PRO A 481 17.75 11.63 -9.17
CA PRO A 481 18.48 12.75 -9.77
C PRO A 481 17.90 13.28 -11.08
#